data_AF-A0AAN5CJC1-F1
#
_entry.id   AF-A0AAN5CJC1-F1
#
_cell.length_a   1.000
_cell.length_b   1.000
_cell.length_c   1.000
_cell.angle_alpha   90.00
_cell.angle_beta   90.00
_cell.angle_gamma   90.00
#
_symmetry.space_group_name_H-M   'P 1'
#
loop_
_entity.id
_entity.type
_entity.pdbx_description
1 polymer ?
#
loop_
_entity_poly.entity_id
_entity_poly.type
_entity_poly.pdbx_seq_one_letter_code
_entity_poly.pdbx_strand_id
1 'polypeptide(L)'
;SSSDDPSSSSPSPIPQHPLLPTVQAALEKCDRVSVWRLPAEISQSRLGGRTSPSNACTLIALQLIELFERRNLHFLSPTQSRVPLLPLTRSSARALAGAESRPAPTACTRYIVGTFVEAMVEGNEAHELAVKARSTKEHNFTIPDAIAALQQRHTEIDFCSVAGSLAVHLPRFVRIALRSPSLLPLLRLHFVIIAFERTVLLVADRRTNSFILLDSHLHGSINMPTTVSSGAVVASAHFSELAVLAEWMAEQIFPEMYAHGCVQEFEISTVAYSDGARDCPGEHLGGGFAASRLPPPTMRPMPVFA
;
A
#
# COMPACT_ATOMS: atom_id res chain seq x y z
N SER A 1 -54.33 46.90 15.49
CA SER A 1 -53.29 47.38 14.57
C SER A 1 -52.07 46.48 14.74
N SER A 2 -51.83 45.62 13.74
CA SER A 2 -50.58 44.89 13.37
C SER A 2 -49.66 44.40 14.51
N SER A 3 -49.57 43.13 14.92
CA SER A 3 -49.22 41.88 14.21
C SER A 3 -48.05 42.03 13.22
N ASP A 4 -46.82 41.91 13.74
CA ASP A 4 -45.59 41.66 12.98
C ASP A 4 -45.05 40.26 13.31
N ASP A 5 -45.17 39.36 12.33
CA ASP A 5 -44.47 38.07 12.26
C ASP A 5 -43.02 38.28 11.81
N PRO A 6 -42.00 37.74 12.51
CA PRO A 6 -40.68 37.61 11.93
C PRO A 6 -40.63 36.39 11.01
N SER A 7 -40.54 36.69 9.72
CA SER A 7 -40.33 35.78 8.60
C SER A 7 -39.27 34.70 8.88
N SER A 8 -39.68 33.47 8.60
CA SER A 8 -38.89 32.25 8.50
C SER A 8 -37.63 32.40 7.63
N SER A 9 -36.46 32.44 8.25
CA SER A 9 -35.20 32.13 7.57
C SER A 9 -35.01 30.61 7.59
N SER A 10 -35.32 29.95 6.48
CA SER A 10 -35.00 28.54 6.23
C SER A 10 -33.52 28.26 6.50
N PRO A 11 -33.15 27.18 7.21
CA PRO A 11 -31.76 26.82 7.37
C PRO A 11 -31.18 26.47 5.99
N SER A 12 -30.14 27.20 5.60
CA SER A 12 -29.30 26.87 4.44
C SER A 12 -28.93 25.39 4.49
N PRO A 13 -29.00 24.65 3.36
CA PRO A 13 -28.66 23.25 3.36
C PRO A 13 -27.22 23.08 3.82
N ILE A 14 -27.05 22.33 4.90
CA ILE A 14 -25.76 21.82 5.38
C ILE A 14 -25.05 21.20 4.16
N PRO A 15 -23.80 21.60 3.84
CA PRO A 15 -23.07 20.99 2.73
C PRO A 15 -22.91 19.50 3.01
N GLN A 16 -23.69 18.68 2.32
CA GLN A 16 -23.60 17.23 2.42
C GLN A 16 -22.34 16.76 1.71
N HIS A 17 -21.34 16.41 2.54
CA HIS A 17 -20.11 15.67 2.24
C HIS A 17 -19.12 16.32 1.23
N PRO A 18 -17.82 16.40 1.56
CA PRO A 18 -16.82 16.45 0.52
C PRO A 18 -16.90 15.12 -0.24
N LEU A 19 -17.53 15.18 -1.41
CA LEU A 19 -17.55 14.15 -2.43
C LEU A 19 -16.09 13.83 -2.76
N LEU A 20 -15.53 12.77 -2.17
CA LEU A 20 -14.31 12.17 -2.72
C LEU A 20 -14.61 11.90 -4.20
N PRO A 21 -13.85 12.49 -5.14
CA PRO A 21 -14.12 12.32 -6.56
C PRO A 21 -14.18 10.82 -6.85
N THR A 22 -15.17 10.41 -7.64
CA THR A 22 -15.22 9.02 -8.11
C THR A 22 -14.11 8.87 -9.13
N VAL A 23 -12.92 8.49 -8.66
CA VAL A 23 -11.76 8.28 -9.51
C VAL A 23 -12.02 7.01 -10.33
N GLN A 24 -12.14 7.18 -11.63
CA GLN A 24 -12.26 6.06 -12.56
C GLN A 24 -10.88 5.51 -12.88
N ALA A 25 -10.81 4.19 -13.08
CA ALA A 25 -9.58 3.55 -13.52
C ALA A 25 -9.34 3.89 -15.00
N ALA A 26 -8.11 4.31 -15.33
CA ALA A 26 -7.60 4.28 -16.68
C ALA A 26 -6.88 2.95 -16.92
N LEU A 27 -6.99 2.42 -18.13
CA LEU A 27 -6.23 1.25 -18.56
C LEU A 27 -4.95 1.70 -19.28
N GLU A 28 -3.82 1.16 -18.86
CA GLU A 28 -2.49 1.54 -19.35
C GLU A 28 -1.65 0.30 -19.69
N LYS A 29 -0.54 0.53 -20.41
CA LYS A 29 0.36 -0.52 -20.92
C LYS A 29 -0.40 -1.64 -21.64
N CYS A 30 -1.09 -1.26 -22.73
CA CYS A 30 -1.90 -2.18 -23.53
C CYS A 30 -3.01 -2.87 -22.72
N ASP A 31 -3.70 -2.11 -21.87
CA ASP A 31 -4.79 -2.58 -21.00
C ASP A 31 -4.40 -3.63 -19.94
N ARG A 32 -3.12 -3.69 -19.57
CA ARG A 32 -2.58 -4.68 -18.62
C ARG A 32 -2.42 -4.12 -17.20
N VAL A 33 -2.45 -2.80 -17.05
CA VAL A 33 -2.38 -2.11 -15.76
C VAL A 33 -3.58 -1.18 -15.63
N SER A 34 -4.35 -1.32 -14.55
CA SER A 34 -5.36 -0.33 -14.19
C SER A 34 -4.81 0.69 -13.23
N VAL A 35 -5.06 1.95 -13.50
CA VAL A 35 -4.48 3.08 -12.78
C VAL A 35 -5.58 4.04 -12.33
N TRP A 36 -5.60 4.33 -11.04
CA TRP A 36 -6.40 5.39 -10.43
C TRP A 36 -5.46 6.52 -10.05
N ARG A 37 -5.55 7.65 -10.74
CA ARG A 37 -4.83 8.88 -10.40
C ARG A 37 -5.73 9.79 -9.61
N LEU A 38 -5.33 10.14 -8.40
CA LEU A 38 -6.08 11.08 -7.57
C LEU A 38 -5.80 12.53 -8.01
N PRO A 39 -6.69 13.48 -7.69
CA PRO A 39 -6.40 14.91 -7.87
C PRO A 39 -5.09 15.32 -7.19
N ALA A 40 -4.42 16.35 -7.71
CA ALA A 40 -3.14 16.84 -7.19
C ALA A 40 -3.17 17.17 -5.68
N GLU A 41 -4.31 17.62 -5.18
CA GLU A 41 -4.58 17.94 -3.79
C GLU A 41 -4.53 16.71 -2.89
N ILE A 42 -4.75 15.51 -3.44
CA ILE A 42 -4.67 14.24 -2.72
C ILE A 42 -3.30 13.61 -2.99
N SER A 43 -2.27 14.17 -2.37
CA SER A 43 -0.91 13.64 -2.32
C SER A 43 -0.26 14.00 -1.00
N GLN A 44 0.79 13.29 -0.59
CA GLN A 44 1.43 13.48 0.72
C GLN A 44 1.90 14.93 0.97
N SER A 45 2.24 15.66 -0.10
CA SER A 45 2.76 17.04 -0.03
C SER A 45 1.69 18.13 -0.18
N ARG A 46 0.46 17.77 -0.54
CA ARG A 46 -0.64 18.73 -0.78
C ARG A 46 -1.87 18.51 0.11
N LEU A 47 -2.06 17.28 0.61
CA LEU A 47 -3.21 16.92 1.41
C LEU A 47 -3.32 17.82 2.65
N GLY A 48 -4.53 18.29 2.95
CA GLY A 48 -4.77 19.21 4.08
C GLY A 48 -4.29 20.65 3.84
N GLY A 49 -4.02 21.05 2.60
CA GLY A 49 -3.58 22.41 2.27
C GLY A 49 -2.08 22.65 2.50
N ARG A 50 -1.28 21.58 2.59
CA ARG A 50 0.17 21.67 2.74
C ARG A 50 0.80 22.39 1.56
N THR A 51 1.70 23.32 1.88
CA THR A 51 2.47 24.11 0.90
C THR A 51 3.94 23.72 0.84
N SER A 52 4.43 22.96 1.83
CA SER A 52 5.78 22.41 1.88
C SER A 52 5.82 20.95 1.41
N PRO A 53 6.95 20.51 0.81
CA PRO A 53 7.19 19.10 0.52
C PRO A 53 7.07 18.22 1.79
N SER A 54 6.71 16.96 1.60
CA SER A 54 6.70 15.96 2.67
C SER A 54 7.65 14.82 2.33
N ASN A 55 8.43 14.40 3.32
CA ASN A 55 9.37 13.27 3.27
C ASN A 55 8.85 12.07 4.09
N ALA A 56 7.53 11.99 4.29
CA ALA A 56 6.88 10.98 5.11
C ALA A 56 6.55 9.66 4.38
N CYS A 57 6.94 9.52 3.10
CA CYS A 57 6.53 8.41 2.22
C CYS A 57 6.78 7.02 2.83
N THR A 58 7.90 6.79 3.51
CA THR A 58 8.19 5.52 4.19
C THR A 58 7.21 5.23 5.32
N LEU A 59 6.87 6.22 6.15
CA LEU A 59 5.89 6.04 7.23
C LEU A 59 4.49 5.82 6.67
N ILE A 60 4.12 6.55 5.61
CA ILE A 60 2.84 6.38 4.91
C ILE A 60 2.72 4.96 4.33
N ALA A 61 3.78 4.45 3.70
CA ALA A 61 3.80 3.08 3.17
C ALA A 61 3.59 2.02 4.27
N LEU A 62 4.24 2.18 5.44
CA LEU A 62 4.01 1.28 6.57
C LEU A 62 2.60 1.41 7.15
N GLN A 63 2.07 2.62 7.26
CA GLN A 63 0.70 2.85 7.73
C GLN A 63 -0.34 2.22 6.78
N LEU A 64 -0.09 2.25 5.47
CA LEU A 64 -0.91 1.52 4.50
C LEU A 64 -0.92 0.01 4.74
N ILE A 65 0.24 -0.59 5.05
CA ILE A 65 0.32 -2.02 5.38
C ILE A 65 -0.60 -2.32 6.57
N GLU A 66 -0.48 -1.55 7.65
CA GLU A 66 -1.33 -1.72 8.82
C GLU A 66 -2.82 -1.62 8.47
N LEU A 67 -3.23 -0.56 7.77
CA LEU A 67 -4.63 -0.35 7.48
C LEU A 67 -5.19 -1.43 6.55
N PHE A 68 -4.39 -1.92 5.58
CA PHE A 68 -4.77 -3.03 4.72
C PHE A 68 -4.97 -4.34 5.49
N GLU A 69 -4.11 -4.61 6.47
CA GLU A 69 -4.22 -5.79 7.33
C GLU A 69 -5.40 -5.67 8.30
N ARG A 70 -5.51 -4.57 9.05
CA ARG A 70 -6.57 -4.36 10.04
C ARG A 70 -7.97 -4.37 9.43
N ARG A 71 -8.11 -3.81 8.23
CA ARG A 71 -9.40 -3.71 7.52
C ARG A 71 -9.63 -4.85 6.55
N ASN A 72 -8.65 -5.73 6.37
CA ASN A 72 -8.67 -6.82 5.41
C ASN A 72 -9.11 -6.33 4.01
N LEU A 73 -8.40 -5.33 3.47
CA LEU A 73 -8.75 -4.70 2.19
C LEU A 73 -8.24 -5.51 1.01
N HIS A 74 -9.02 -5.56 -0.06
CA HIS A 74 -8.67 -6.28 -1.29
C HIS A 74 -9.09 -5.49 -2.51
N PHE A 75 -8.23 -5.42 -3.52
CA PHE A 75 -8.61 -4.87 -4.83
C PHE A 75 -9.29 -5.94 -5.67
N LEU A 76 -10.34 -5.54 -6.38
CA LEU A 76 -10.78 -6.33 -7.53
C LEU A 76 -9.79 -6.12 -8.66
N SER A 77 -9.30 -7.22 -9.23
CA SER A 77 -8.62 -7.14 -10.50
C SER A 77 -9.63 -6.66 -11.56
N PRO A 78 -9.31 -5.65 -12.38
CA PRO A 78 -10.18 -5.11 -13.42
C PRO A 78 -10.72 -6.18 -14.38
N THR A 79 -9.93 -7.24 -14.60
CA THR A 79 -10.29 -8.38 -15.45
C THR A 79 -11.36 -9.28 -14.84
N GLN A 80 -11.60 -9.23 -13.53
CA GLN A 80 -12.67 -10.03 -12.90
C GLN A 80 -14.08 -9.47 -13.15
N SER A 81 -14.21 -8.24 -13.67
CA SER A 81 -15.53 -7.66 -13.98
C SER A 81 -16.16 -8.15 -15.29
N ARG A 82 -15.51 -9.05 -16.07
CA ARG A 82 -16.02 -9.50 -17.39
C ARG A 82 -16.40 -10.98 -17.49
N VAL A 83 -16.46 -11.73 -16.39
CA VAL A 83 -16.88 -13.14 -16.44
C VAL A 83 -18.19 -13.32 -15.65
N PRO A 84 -19.31 -13.72 -16.28
CA PRO A 84 -20.45 -14.21 -15.53
C PRO A 84 -20.00 -15.44 -14.73
N LEU A 85 -20.27 -15.46 -13.42
CA LEU A 85 -19.99 -16.58 -12.53
C LEU A 85 -20.51 -17.89 -13.13
N LEU A 86 -19.62 -18.67 -13.76
CA LEU A 86 -19.90 -20.05 -14.11
C LEU A 86 -19.80 -20.87 -12.82
N PRO A 87 -20.74 -21.78 -12.54
CA PRO A 87 -20.72 -22.58 -11.33
C PRO A 87 -19.52 -23.52 -11.36
N LEU A 88 -18.63 -23.36 -10.36
CA LEU A 88 -17.53 -24.27 -10.09
C LEU A 88 -18.04 -25.71 -10.06
N THR A 89 -17.42 -26.57 -10.87
CA THR A 89 -17.72 -28.00 -10.90
C THR A 89 -17.34 -28.64 -9.56
N ARG A 90 -18.23 -29.51 -9.07
CA ARG A 90 -18.26 -30.14 -7.74
C ARG A 90 -17.03 -30.97 -7.33
N SER A 91 -15.98 -31.04 -8.14
CA SER A 91 -14.89 -32.01 -7.92
C SER A 91 -13.71 -31.51 -7.09
N SER A 92 -13.63 -30.22 -6.75
CA SER A 92 -12.58 -29.65 -5.87
C SER A 92 -13.08 -29.27 -4.47
N ALA A 93 -14.37 -29.42 -4.18
CA ALA A 93 -15.02 -28.93 -2.96
C ALA A 93 -14.76 -29.78 -1.69
N ARG A 94 -14.02 -30.89 -1.77
CA ARG A 94 -13.76 -31.77 -0.61
C ARG A 94 -12.45 -31.49 0.14
N ALA A 95 -11.56 -30.63 -0.37
CA ALA A 95 -10.27 -30.35 0.30
C ALA A 95 -10.27 -29.09 1.18
N LEU A 96 -11.39 -28.35 1.25
CA LEU A 96 -11.49 -27.04 1.96
C LEU A 96 -12.68 -26.99 2.94
N ALA A 97 -13.23 -28.14 3.32
CA ALA A 97 -14.27 -28.20 4.34
C ALA A 97 -13.65 -28.04 5.74
N GLY A 98 -13.54 -26.80 6.21
CA GLY A 98 -13.12 -26.51 7.59
C GLY A 98 -13.00 -25.02 7.94
N ALA A 99 -12.87 -24.12 6.97
CA ALA A 99 -12.88 -22.69 7.24
C ALA A 99 -14.24 -22.11 6.79
N GLU A 100 -15.03 -21.66 7.76
CA GLU A 100 -16.21 -20.83 7.48
C GLU A 100 -15.79 -19.64 6.60
N SER A 101 -16.11 -19.73 5.30
CA SER A 101 -15.79 -18.68 4.35
C SER A 101 -16.76 -17.53 4.55
N ARG A 102 -16.46 -16.63 5.48
CA ARG A 102 -17.04 -15.29 5.46
C ARG A 102 -16.72 -14.68 4.09
N PRO A 103 -17.73 -14.21 3.31
CA PRO A 103 -17.46 -13.48 2.09
C PRO A 103 -16.66 -12.25 2.47
N ALA A 104 -15.44 -12.18 1.97
CA ALA A 104 -14.58 -11.07 2.31
C ALA A 104 -15.14 -9.77 1.74
N PRO A 105 -15.09 -8.66 2.49
CA PRO A 105 -15.59 -7.38 2.02
C PRO A 105 -14.89 -7.00 0.70
N THR A 106 -15.67 -6.84 -0.35
CA THR A 106 -15.23 -6.27 -1.61
C THR A 106 -14.94 -4.79 -1.36
N ALA A 107 -13.68 -4.36 -1.41
CA ALA A 107 -13.38 -2.95 -1.17
C ALA A 107 -13.78 -2.13 -2.40
N CYS A 108 -14.82 -1.30 -2.24
CA CYS A 108 -15.11 -0.21 -3.17
C CYS A 108 -13.89 0.73 -3.24
N THR A 109 -13.55 1.23 -4.42
CA THR A 109 -12.46 2.21 -4.64
C THR A 109 -12.50 3.36 -3.63
N ARG A 110 -13.69 3.75 -3.15
CA ARG A 110 -13.87 4.74 -2.08
C ARG A 110 -13.20 4.36 -0.75
N TYR A 111 -13.29 3.10 -0.32
CA TYR A 111 -12.63 2.64 0.92
C TYR A 111 -11.11 2.65 0.80
N ILE A 112 -10.62 2.37 -0.39
CA ILE A 112 -9.18 2.36 -0.69
C ILE A 112 -8.66 3.79 -0.68
N VAL A 113 -9.33 4.70 -1.38
CA VAL A 113 -8.98 6.14 -1.36
C VAL A 113 -9.06 6.69 0.07
N GLY A 114 -10.12 6.37 0.81
CA GLY A 114 -10.24 6.79 2.21
C GLY A 114 -9.10 6.26 3.09
N THR A 115 -8.74 4.98 2.94
CA THR A 115 -7.61 4.36 3.63
C THR A 115 -6.28 5.01 3.23
N PHE A 116 -6.13 5.38 1.97
CA PHE A 116 -4.92 6.01 1.47
C PHE A 116 -4.76 7.44 2.00
N VAL A 117 -5.84 8.21 2.02
CA VAL A 117 -5.88 9.55 2.63
C VAL A 117 -5.55 9.48 4.12
N GLU A 118 -6.14 8.53 4.84
CA GLU A 118 -5.86 8.32 6.26
C GLU A 118 -4.40 7.96 6.52
N ALA A 119 -3.82 7.03 5.76
CA ALA A 119 -2.40 6.70 5.85
C ALA A 119 -1.51 7.92 5.57
N MET A 120 -1.88 8.80 4.64
CA MET A 120 -1.15 10.05 4.38
C MET A 120 -1.23 11.03 5.55
N VAL A 121 -2.39 11.16 6.19
CA VAL A 121 -2.55 12.03 7.37
C VAL A 121 -1.73 11.49 8.52
N GLU A 122 -1.96 10.23 8.91
CA GLU A 122 -1.28 9.59 10.04
C GLU A 122 0.23 9.48 9.82
N GLY A 123 0.67 9.14 8.60
CA GLY A 123 2.10 9.05 8.26
C GLY A 123 2.80 10.41 8.29
N ASN A 124 2.16 11.48 7.83
CA ASN A 124 2.69 12.84 7.95
C ASN A 124 2.78 13.29 9.42
N GLU A 125 1.76 13.03 10.23
CA GLU A 125 1.77 13.37 11.66
C GLU A 125 2.89 12.61 12.41
N ALA A 126 3.01 11.30 12.17
CA ALA A 126 4.06 10.49 12.75
C ALA A 126 5.46 10.97 12.34
N HIS A 127 5.62 11.40 11.08
CA HIS A 127 6.88 11.96 10.58
C HIS A 127 7.25 13.26 11.29
N GLU A 128 6.29 14.19 11.41
CA GLU A 128 6.53 15.46 12.10
C GLU A 128 6.91 15.26 13.57
N LEU A 129 6.27 14.32 14.26
CA LEU A 129 6.63 13.96 15.64
C LEU A 129 8.02 13.33 15.72
N ALA A 130 8.35 12.41 14.81
CA ALA A 130 9.63 11.73 14.80
C ALA A 130 10.80 12.67 14.45
N VAL A 131 10.62 13.59 13.49
CA VAL A 131 11.62 14.62 13.15
C VAL A 131 11.86 15.56 14.34
N LYS A 132 10.79 16.02 15.01
CA LYS A 132 10.91 16.85 16.23
C LYS A 132 11.69 16.12 17.33
N ALA A 133 11.51 14.81 17.47
CA ALA A 133 12.23 14.00 18.45
C ALA A 133 13.71 13.78 18.09
N ARG A 134 14.05 13.61 16.80
CA ARG A 134 15.41 13.27 16.34
C ARG A 134 16.42 14.41 16.49
N SER A 135 15.98 15.67 16.49
CA SER A 135 16.89 16.84 16.51
C SER A 135 17.97 16.84 15.41
N THR A 136 17.82 16.00 14.37
CA THR A 136 18.74 15.89 13.23
C THR A 136 18.22 16.73 12.05
N LYS A 137 19.13 17.06 11.12
CA LYS A 137 18.79 17.71 9.84
C LYS A 137 18.28 16.74 8.77
N GLU A 138 18.32 15.43 9.07
CA GLU A 138 17.90 14.39 8.13
C GLU A 138 16.41 14.13 8.29
N HIS A 139 15.67 14.36 7.20
CA HIS A 139 14.21 14.25 7.18
C HIS A 139 13.72 12.98 6.48
N ASN A 140 14.61 12.21 5.85
CA ASN A 140 14.27 10.95 5.19
C ASN A 140 14.36 9.80 6.20
N PHE A 141 13.44 8.85 6.08
CA PHE A 141 13.38 7.69 6.97
C PHE A 141 13.71 6.43 6.19
N THR A 142 14.73 5.70 6.67
CA THR A 142 14.92 4.29 6.32
C THR A 142 13.73 3.46 6.85
N ILE A 143 13.58 2.23 6.38
CA ILE A 143 12.52 1.35 6.86
C ILE A 143 12.66 1.07 8.38
N PRO A 144 13.84 0.71 8.92
CA PRO A 144 14.02 0.53 10.36
C PRO A 144 13.66 1.78 11.18
N ASP A 145 14.01 2.97 10.67
CA ASP A 145 13.66 4.24 11.29
C ASP A 145 12.15 4.47 11.36
N ALA A 146 11.45 4.17 10.26
CA ALA A 146 10.01 4.32 10.17
C ALA A 146 9.29 3.29 11.07
N ILE A 147 9.79 2.06 11.15
CA ILE A 147 9.28 1.04 12.08
C ILE A 147 9.41 1.51 13.53
N ALA A 148 10.55 2.10 13.90
CA ALA A 148 10.77 2.66 15.24
C ALA A 148 9.82 3.82 15.53
N ALA A 149 9.61 4.73 14.57
CA ALA A 149 8.66 5.84 14.69
C ALA A 149 7.20 5.36 14.85
N LEU A 150 6.86 4.23 14.24
CA LEU A 150 5.53 3.60 14.31
C LEU A 150 5.41 2.55 15.43
N GLN A 151 6.21 2.70 16.50
CA GLN A 151 6.13 1.90 17.72
C GLN A 151 6.33 0.40 17.51
N GLN A 152 7.19 -0.01 16.57
CA GLN A 152 7.55 -1.42 16.34
C GLN A 152 6.36 -2.33 15.97
N ARG A 153 5.31 -1.76 15.37
CA ARG A 153 4.13 -2.52 14.90
C ARG A 153 4.36 -3.29 13.60
N HIS A 154 5.55 -3.15 13.02
CA HIS A 154 5.95 -3.76 11.77
C HIS A 154 7.26 -4.53 11.98
N THR A 155 7.48 -5.53 11.13
CA THR A 155 8.72 -6.31 11.11
C THR A 155 9.21 -6.42 9.68
N GLU A 156 10.44 -5.98 9.43
CA GLU A 156 11.12 -6.23 8.17
C GLU A 156 11.60 -7.69 8.17
N ILE A 157 11.05 -8.50 7.27
CA ILE A 157 11.34 -9.93 7.17
C ILE A 157 12.60 -10.15 6.31
N ASP A 158 12.72 -9.39 5.24
CA ASP A 158 13.82 -9.50 4.28
C ASP A 158 14.07 -8.13 3.64
N PHE A 159 15.33 -7.85 3.29
CA PHE A 159 15.78 -6.59 2.70
C PHE A 159 16.82 -6.88 1.61
N CYS A 160 16.72 -6.17 0.50
CA CYS A 160 17.72 -6.20 -0.55
C CYS A 160 17.91 -4.82 -1.15
N SER A 161 19.17 -4.38 -1.25
CA SER A 161 19.59 -3.26 -2.09
C SER A 161 20.05 -3.81 -3.44
N VAL A 162 19.50 -3.26 -4.51
CA VAL A 162 19.64 -3.79 -5.88
C VAL A 162 20.22 -2.71 -6.78
N ALA A 163 21.41 -3.00 -7.31
CA ALA A 163 21.98 -2.24 -8.42
C ALA A 163 21.34 -2.70 -9.74
N GLY A 164 20.92 -1.74 -10.56
CA GLY A 164 20.36 -1.95 -11.89
C GLY A 164 18.90 -1.51 -12.02
N SER A 165 18.34 -1.75 -13.21
CA SER A 165 17.01 -1.27 -13.56
C SER A 165 15.90 -1.96 -12.76
N LEU A 166 15.05 -1.18 -12.11
CA LEU A 166 13.84 -1.62 -11.42
C LEU A 166 12.95 -2.46 -12.33
N ALA A 167 12.74 -2.03 -13.58
CA ALA A 167 11.92 -2.76 -14.56
C ALA A 167 12.44 -4.19 -14.81
N VAL A 168 13.76 -4.38 -14.79
CA VAL A 168 14.42 -5.67 -15.07
C VAL A 168 14.47 -6.54 -13.80
N HIS A 169 14.85 -5.96 -12.67
CA HIS A 169 15.21 -6.73 -11.48
C HIS A 169 14.05 -6.93 -10.51
N LEU A 170 13.12 -5.97 -10.37
CA LEU A 170 12.00 -6.07 -9.44
C LEU A 170 11.18 -7.38 -9.62
N PRO A 171 10.83 -7.81 -10.85
CA PRO A 171 10.08 -9.06 -11.03
C PRO A 171 10.80 -10.30 -10.50
N ARG A 172 12.14 -10.31 -10.48
CA ARG A 172 12.92 -11.43 -9.95
C ARG A 172 12.78 -11.50 -8.43
N PHE A 173 13.03 -10.40 -7.73
CA PHE A 173 13.00 -10.35 -6.26
C PHE A 173 11.60 -10.65 -5.70
N VAL A 174 10.57 -10.02 -6.27
CA VAL A 174 9.17 -10.29 -5.87
C VAL A 174 8.79 -11.76 -6.10
N ARG A 175 9.21 -12.38 -7.21
CA ARG A 175 8.95 -13.82 -7.45
C ARG A 175 9.70 -14.73 -6.49
N ILE A 176 10.92 -14.38 -6.08
CA ILE A 176 11.67 -15.14 -5.08
C ILE A 176 10.90 -15.14 -3.76
N ALA A 177 10.47 -13.97 -3.28
CA ALA A 177 9.67 -13.85 -2.06
C ALA A 177 8.33 -14.61 -2.17
N LEU A 178 7.61 -14.48 -3.29
CA LEU A 178 6.35 -15.19 -3.53
C LEU A 178 6.50 -16.72 -3.59
N ARG A 179 7.69 -17.23 -3.91
CA ARG A 179 7.99 -18.68 -3.97
C ARG A 179 8.70 -19.18 -2.71
N SER A 180 9.07 -18.30 -1.79
CA SER A 180 9.74 -18.67 -0.55
C SER A 180 8.82 -19.57 0.29
N PRO A 181 9.27 -20.77 0.71
CA PRO A 181 8.45 -21.67 1.53
C PRO A 181 7.93 -21.02 2.81
N SER A 182 8.72 -20.14 3.43
CA SER A 182 8.35 -19.45 4.68
C SER A 182 7.26 -18.38 4.49
N LEU A 183 7.14 -17.83 3.27
CA LEU A 183 6.18 -16.79 2.93
C LEU A 183 4.97 -17.34 2.15
N LEU A 184 5.03 -18.59 1.71
CA LEU A 184 3.98 -19.25 0.94
C LEU A 184 2.62 -19.30 1.68
N PRO A 185 2.56 -19.51 3.01
CA PRO A 185 1.29 -19.52 3.74
C PRO A 185 0.61 -18.14 3.81
N LEU A 186 1.35 -17.06 3.59
CA LEU A 186 0.81 -15.71 3.68
C LEU A 186 0.00 -15.40 2.42
N LEU A 187 -1.28 -15.05 2.62
CA LEU A 187 -2.19 -14.66 1.54
C LEU A 187 -1.81 -13.30 0.93
N ARG A 188 -1.15 -12.45 1.71
CA ARG A 188 -0.70 -11.13 1.29
C ARG A 188 0.77 -10.94 1.66
N LEU A 189 1.55 -10.42 0.72
CA LEU A 189 2.90 -9.95 0.97
C LEU A 189 2.97 -8.45 0.68
N HIS A 190 3.71 -7.72 1.50
CA HIS A 190 3.93 -6.30 1.35
C HIS A 190 5.39 -6.05 1.02
N PHE A 191 5.63 -5.37 -0.08
CA PHE A 191 6.94 -4.95 -0.53
C PHE A 191 7.02 -3.44 -0.44
N VAL A 192 7.87 -2.94 0.45
CA VAL A 192 8.22 -1.51 0.50
C VAL A 192 9.41 -1.32 -0.42
N ILE A 193 9.26 -0.45 -1.42
CA ILE A 193 10.27 -0.22 -2.45
C ILE A 193 10.72 1.23 -2.35
N ILE A 194 12.02 1.47 -2.25
CA ILE A 194 12.62 2.81 -2.18
C ILE A 194 13.53 3.01 -3.39
N ALA A 195 13.30 4.07 -4.16
CA ALA A 195 14.20 4.53 -5.21
C ALA A 195 14.11 6.06 -5.32
N PHE A 196 15.25 6.74 -5.53
CA PHE A 196 15.29 8.21 -5.63
C PHE A 196 14.60 8.94 -4.47
N GLU A 197 14.80 8.47 -3.24
CA GLU A 197 14.15 8.98 -2.02
C GLU A 197 12.62 8.88 -2.01
N ARG A 198 12.02 8.17 -2.96
CA ARG A 198 10.59 7.89 -3.02
C ARG A 198 10.31 6.47 -2.56
N THR A 199 9.42 6.35 -1.60
CA THR A 199 8.94 5.05 -1.10
C THR A 199 7.55 4.75 -1.65
N VAL A 200 7.38 3.55 -2.20
CA VAL A 200 6.07 3.03 -2.65
C VAL A 200 5.78 1.67 -2.02
N LEU A 201 4.50 1.34 -1.90
CA LEU A 201 4.06 0.04 -1.41
C LEU A 201 3.52 -0.80 -2.56
N LEU A 202 4.12 -1.97 -2.77
CA LEU A 202 3.60 -3.02 -3.65
C LEU A 202 3.03 -4.16 -2.81
N VAL A 203 1.73 -4.39 -2.93
CA VAL A 203 1.01 -5.47 -2.26
C VAL A 203 0.78 -6.61 -3.25
N ALA A 204 1.21 -7.82 -2.91
CA ALA A 204 0.87 -9.02 -3.65
C ALA A 204 -0.25 -9.76 -2.91
N ASP A 205 -1.46 -9.75 -3.46
CA ASP A 205 -2.63 -10.42 -2.90
C ASP A 205 -2.92 -11.72 -3.66
N ARG A 206 -2.64 -12.86 -3.03
CA ARG A 206 -2.86 -14.19 -3.60
C ARG A 206 -4.34 -14.52 -3.78
N ARG A 207 -5.21 -13.92 -2.95
CA ARG A 207 -6.64 -14.24 -2.99
C ARG A 207 -7.31 -13.68 -4.24
N THR A 208 -6.85 -12.51 -4.69
CA THR A 208 -7.34 -11.86 -5.90
C THR A 208 -6.40 -12.05 -7.09
N ASN A 209 -5.28 -12.75 -6.89
CA ASN A 209 -4.22 -13.00 -7.86
C ASN A 209 -3.72 -11.70 -8.52
N SER A 210 -3.56 -10.66 -7.71
CA SER A 210 -3.30 -9.30 -8.17
C SER A 210 -2.22 -8.61 -7.36
N PHE A 211 -1.42 -7.82 -8.06
CA PHE A 211 -0.58 -6.79 -7.47
C PHE A 211 -1.37 -5.49 -7.32
N ILE A 212 -1.05 -4.75 -6.26
CA ILE A 212 -1.57 -3.41 -5.99
C ILE A 212 -0.38 -2.53 -5.64
N LEU A 213 -0.11 -1.52 -6.46
CA LEU A 213 0.87 -0.49 -6.15
C LEU A 213 0.15 0.72 -5.54
N LEU A 214 0.73 1.28 -4.50
CA LEU A 214 0.27 2.48 -3.81
C LEU A 214 1.44 3.47 -3.74
N ASP A 215 1.26 4.62 -4.37
CA ASP A 215 2.22 5.73 -4.34
C ASP A 215 1.55 7.02 -3.86
N SER A 216 2.04 7.60 -2.77
CA SER A 216 1.50 8.81 -2.14
C SER A 216 2.04 10.12 -2.73
N HIS A 217 3.00 10.07 -3.66
CA HIS A 217 3.66 11.26 -4.19
C HIS A 217 2.78 12.07 -5.15
N LEU A 218 3.25 13.26 -5.49
CA LEU A 218 2.73 14.07 -6.58
C LEU A 218 3.46 13.67 -7.87
N HIS A 219 2.72 13.49 -8.96
CA HIS A 219 3.25 13.12 -10.27
C HIS A 219 2.98 14.24 -11.28
N GLY A 220 4.04 14.67 -11.97
CA GLY A 220 3.92 15.61 -13.09
C GLY A 220 3.73 14.84 -14.40
N SER A 221 2.80 15.28 -15.25
CA SER A 221 2.75 14.79 -16.63
C SER A 221 3.89 15.44 -17.43
N ILE A 222 4.92 14.66 -17.78
CA ILE A 222 6.04 15.12 -18.61
C ILE A 222 5.59 15.32 -20.08
N ASN A 223 4.49 14.67 -20.48
CA ASN A 223 4.13 14.49 -21.90
C ASN A 223 2.89 15.29 -22.37
N MET A 224 2.39 16.26 -21.58
CA MET A 224 1.24 17.09 -21.99
C MET A 224 1.55 18.60 -21.91
N PRO A 225 1.10 19.41 -22.90
CA PRO A 225 1.40 20.84 -23.01
C PRO A 225 0.69 21.70 -21.94
N THR A 226 -0.28 21.13 -21.23
CA THR A 226 -0.80 21.66 -19.96
C THR A 226 -0.26 20.78 -18.85
N THR A 227 0.53 21.36 -17.93
CA THR A 227 1.11 20.69 -16.76
C THR A 227 -0.01 20.27 -15.79
N VAL A 228 -0.76 19.23 -16.13
CA VAL A 228 -1.72 18.61 -15.21
C VAL A 228 -0.90 17.68 -14.33
N SER A 229 -0.67 18.09 -13.08
CA SER A 229 -0.16 17.20 -12.05
C SER A 229 -1.29 16.30 -11.56
N SER A 230 -0.98 15.03 -11.34
CA SER A 230 -1.84 14.13 -10.57
C SER A 230 -1.27 13.96 -9.17
N GLY A 231 -2.14 13.73 -8.20
CA GLY A 231 -1.75 13.37 -6.85
C GLY A 231 -1.31 11.91 -6.78
N ALA A 232 -1.59 11.30 -5.64
CA ALA A 232 -1.28 9.92 -5.37
C ALA A 232 -1.87 8.98 -6.43
N VAL A 233 -1.19 7.86 -6.62
CA VAL A 233 -1.48 6.88 -7.65
C VAL A 233 -1.71 5.52 -7.02
N VAL A 234 -2.76 4.87 -7.47
CA VAL A 234 -2.99 3.45 -7.20
C VAL A 234 -2.94 2.72 -8.53
N ALA A 235 -2.18 1.63 -8.62
CA ALA A 235 -2.17 0.79 -9.80
C ALA A 235 -2.44 -0.66 -9.43
N SER A 236 -3.08 -1.42 -10.32
CA SER A 236 -3.30 -2.85 -10.14
C SER A 236 -3.05 -3.62 -11.42
N ALA A 237 -2.44 -4.79 -11.27
CA ALA A 237 -2.16 -5.72 -12.37
C ALA A 237 -2.32 -7.16 -11.89
N HIS A 238 -2.58 -8.10 -12.79
CA HIS A 238 -2.65 -9.52 -12.45
C HIS A 238 -1.25 -10.11 -12.18
N PHE A 239 -1.14 -11.23 -11.46
CA PHE A 239 0.16 -11.83 -11.11
C PHE A 239 1.06 -12.17 -12.32
N SER A 240 0.46 -12.55 -13.46
CA SER A 240 1.21 -12.78 -14.71
C SER A 240 1.87 -11.51 -15.27
N GLU A 241 1.39 -10.34 -14.84
CA GLU A 241 1.71 -9.03 -15.40
C GLU A 241 2.81 -8.29 -14.63
N LEU A 242 3.47 -8.95 -13.68
CA LEU A 242 4.50 -8.33 -12.83
C LEU A 242 5.60 -7.61 -13.61
N ALA A 243 6.03 -8.17 -14.74
CA ALA A 243 7.05 -7.54 -15.58
C ALA A 243 6.55 -6.24 -16.21
N VAL A 244 5.29 -6.23 -16.68
CA VAL A 244 4.65 -5.05 -17.26
C VAL A 244 4.39 -3.99 -16.20
N LEU A 245 3.97 -4.40 -15.00
CA LEU A 245 3.81 -3.49 -13.88
C LEU A 245 5.14 -2.86 -13.47
N ALA A 246 6.23 -3.62 -13.43
CA ALA A 246 7.56 -3.09 -13.10
C ALA A 246 8.08 -2.09 -14.16
N GLU A 247 7.84 -2.38 -15.45
CA GLU A 247 8.15 -1.44 -16.54
C GLU A 247 7.31 -0.17 -16.44
N TRP A 248 6.00 -0.31 -16.17
CA TRP A 248 5.10 0.82 -15.92
C TRP A 248 5.55 1.66 -14.72
N MET A 249 5.98 1.02 -13.62
CA MET A 249 6.51 1.70 -12.43
C MET A 249 7.76 2.52 -12.79
N ALA A 250 8.71 1.94 -13.51
CA ALA A 250 9.91 2.68 -13.92
C ALA A 250 9.55 3.92 -14.75
N GLU A 251 8.54 3.84 -15.63
CA GLU A 251 8.16 4.97 -16.49
C GLU A 251 7.31 6.04 -15.81
N GLN A 252 6.36 5.64 -14.97
CA GLN A 252 5.32 6.53 -14.45
C GLN A 252 5.58 6.99 -13.00
N ILE A 253 6.31 6.19 -12.24
CA ILE A 253 6.56 6.42 -10.82
C ILE A 253 7.99 6.91 -10.59
N PHE A 254 8.95 6.31 -11.31
CA PHE A 254 10.38 6.66 -11.21
C PHE A 254 10.98 7.11 -12.55
N PRO A 255 10.39 8.09 -13.26
CA PRO A 255 10.90 8.54 -14.56
C PRO A 255 12.37 9.00 -14.51
N GLU A 256 12.86 9.40 -13.34
CA GLU A 256 14.26 9.74 -13.07
C GLU A 256 15.24 8.63 -13.48
N MET A 257 14.80 7.36 -13.50
CA MET A 257 15.59 6.21 -13.95
C MET A 257 16.06 6.30 -15.40
N TYR A 258 15.34 7.04 -16.24
CA TYR A 258 15.67 7.23 -17.65
C TYR A 258 16.51 8.50 -17.91
N ALA A 259 16.84 9.26 -16.86
CA ALA A 259 17.74 10.39 -16.98
C ALA A 259 19.16 9.94 -17.34
N HIS A 260 19.82 10.68 -18.24
CA HIS A 260 21.17 10.35 -18.69
C HIS A 260 22.17 10.39 -17.53
N GLY A 261 23.03 9.37 -17.43
CA GLY A 261 24.07 9.28 -16.41
C GLY A 261 23.56 8.91 -15.01
N CYS A 262 22.27 8.59 -14.87
CA CYS A 262 21.69 8.17 -13.61
C CYS A 262 22.13 6.75 -13.24
N VAL A 263 22.68 6.58 -12.03
CA VAL A 263 22.90 5.26 -11.44
C VAL A 263 21.54 4.72 -11.03
N GLN A 264 21.14 3.60 -11.63
CA GLN A 264 19.88 2.95 -11.29
C GLN A 264 20.12 2.00 -10.11
N GLU A 265 19.49 2.32 -8.98
CA GLU A 265 19.47 1.48 -7.79
C GLU A 265 18.12 1.61 -7.10
N PHE A 266 17.72 0.57 -6.39
CA PHE A 266 16.54 0.58 -5.55
C PHE A 266 16.69 -0.38 -4.39
N GLU A 267 15.95 -0.12 -3.33
CA GLU A 267 15.80 -1.00 -2.18
C GLU A 267 14.43 -1.67 -2.22
N ILE A 268 14.36 -2.92 -1.78
CA ILE A 268 13.10 -3.65 -1.60
C ILE A 268 13.13 -4.42 -0.28
N SER A 269 12.08 -4.21 0.52
CA SER A 269 11.87 -4.93 1.77
C SER A 269 10.55 -5.66 1.79
N THR A 270 10.57 -6.90 2.27
CA THR A 270 9.34 -7.62 2.61
C THR A 270 8.98 -7.28 4.05
N VAL A 271 7.80 -6.69 4.28
CA VAL A 271 7.39 -6.20 5.59
C VAL A 271 6.10 -6.89 6.05
N ALA A 272 6.07 -7.31 7.31
CA ALA A 272 4.87 -7.79 7.98
C ALA A 272 4.37 -6.76 8.99
N TYR A 273 3.05 -6.75 9.18
CA TYR A 273 2.40 -6.06 10.30
C TYR A 273 2.07 -7.09 11.38
N SER A 274 2.39 -6.73 12.63
CA SER A 274 2.08 -7.54 13.80
C SER A 274 1.18 -6.70 14.70
N ASP A 275 -0.08 -7.10 14.84
CA ASP A 275 -0.98 -6.45 15.80
C ASP A 275 -0.54 -6.86 17.21
N GLY A 276 0.27 -6.03 17.86
CA GLY A 276 0.78 -6.27 19.22
C GLY A 276 -0.33 -6.47 20.28
N ALA A 277 -1.60 -6.28 19.91
CA ALA A 277 -2.76 -6.49 20.77
C ALA A 277 -3.39 -7.91 20.68
N ARG A 278 -2.94 -8.80 19.78
CA ARG A 278 -3.57 -10.14 19.62
C ARG A 278 -2.80 -11.34 20.16
N ASP A 279 -1.56 -11.17 20.60
CA ASP A 279 -0.72 -12.27 21.12
C ASP A 279 -0.61 -12.33 22.66
N CYS A 280 -1.46 -11.61 23.38
CA CYS A 280 -1.63 -11.78 24.83
C CYS A 280 -2.98 -12.48 25.14
N PRO A 281 -3.05 -13.82 25.22
CA PRO A 281 -4.13 -14.45 25.97
C PRO A 281 -3.90 -14.10 27.44
N GLY A 282 -4.83 -13.35 28.02
CA GLY A 282 -4.81 -13.00 29.43
C GLY A 282 -4.62 -14.24 30.31
N GLU A 283 -3.67 -14.15 31.23
CA GLU A 283 -3.63 -14.99 32.41
C GLU A 283 -4.97 -14.87 33.15
N HIS A 284 -5.78 -15.91 33.12
CA HIS A 284 -6.58 -16.40 34.25
C HIS A 284 -7.35 -17.67 33.88
N LEU A 285 -6.74 -18.82 34.18
CA LEU A 285 -7.26 -19.88 35.08
C LEU A 285 -6.54 -21.21 34.76
N GLY A 286 -6.14 -21.90 35.83
CA GLY A 286 -5.09 -22.92 35.80
C GLY A 286 -5.45 -24.24 35.11
N GLY A 287 -4.39 -24.97 34.75
CA GLY A 287 -4.47 -26.32 34.21
C GLY A 287 -3.26 -26.62 33.34
N GLY A 288 -2.24 -27.27 33.92
CA GLY A 288 -0.97 -27.50 33.25
C GLY A 288 -1.05 -28.40 32.03
N PHE A 289 -0.51 -27.94 30.91
CA PHE A 289 0.20 -28.74 29.92
C PHE A 289 1.28 -27.84 29.28
N ALA A 290 2.53 -28.29 29.35
CA ALA A 290 3.66 -27.59 28.78
C ALA A 290 3.56 -27.57 27.24
N ALA A 291 3.06 -26.48 26.67
CA ALA A 291 3.20 -26.19 25.25
C ALA A 291 4.62 -25.65 25.01
N SER A 292 5.44 -26.43 24.31
CA SER A 292 6.77 -26.02 23.87
C SER A 292 6.66 -24.74 23.02
N ARG A 293 7.21 -23.63 23.54
CA ARG A 293 7.43 -22.41 22.75
C ARG A 293 8.33 -22.78 21.57
N LEU A 294 7.81 -22.70 20.35
CA LEU A 294 8.70 -22.68 19.19
C LEU A 294 9.54 -21.40 19.30
N PRO A 295 10.88 -21.50 19.24
CA PRO A 295 11.72 -20.32 19.25
C PRO A 295 11.40 -19.45 18.04
N PRO A 296 11.58 -18.12 18.15
CA PRO A 296 11.49 -17.24 16.99
C PRO A 296 12.41 -17.78 15.88
N PRO A 297 11.97 -17.76 14.61
CA PRO A 297 12.79 -18.25 13.51
C PRO A 297 14.11 -17.47 13.51
N THR A 298 15.19 -18.14 13.89
CA THR A 298 16.54 -17.62 13.73
C THR A 298 16.87 -17.67 12.24
N MET A 299 16.64 -16.55 11.57
CA MET A 299 17.02 -16.40 10.16
C MET A 299 18.54 -16.34 10.06
N ARG A 300 19.12 -17.31 9.35
CA ARG A 300 20.45 -17.16 8.78
C ARG A 300 20.32 -16.33 7.49
N PRO A 301 21.23 -15.39 7.22
CA PRO A 301 21.30 -14.77 5.91
C PRO A 301 21.44 -15.86 4.85
N MET A 302 20.57 -15.85 3.84
CA MET A 302 20.77 -16.72 2.68
C MET A 302 22.02 -16.24 1.91
N PRO A 303 22.78 -17.17 1.32
CA PRO A 303 23.96 -16.81 0.55
C PRO A 303 23.55 -15.90 -0.60
N VAL A 304 24.23 -14.75 -0.66
CA VAL A 304 24.26 -13.90 -1.85
C VAL A 304 24.92 -14.72 -2.95
N PHE A 305 24.12 -15.27 -3.87
CA PHE A 305 24.66 -15.83 -5.10
C PHE A 305 24.93 -14.66 -6.05
N ALA A 306 26.20 -14.25 -6.07
CA ALA A 306 26.80 -13.44 -7.13
C ALA A 306 26.65 -14.14 -8.50
#